data_AF-A0A0B1SFU0-F1
#
_entry.id   AF-A0A0B1SFU0-F1
#
_cell.length_a   1.000
_cell.length_b   1.000
_cell.length_c   1.000
_cell.angle_alpha   90.00
_cell.angle_beta   90.00
_cell.angle_gamma   90.00
#
_symmetry.space_group_name_H-M   'P 1'
#
loop_
_entity.id
_entity.type
_entity.pdbx_description
1 polymer ?
#
loop_
_entity_poly.entity_id
_entity_poly.type
_entity_poly.pdbx_seq_one_letter_code
_entity_poly.pdbx_strand_id
1 'polypeptide(L)'
;MQILHATCADTGMCPIQYQTGPTTFTLVDITNTTENYGTTCTMPEIILLHHTADSTVDETIRALNRRDLSVQYIVAKNGTVYQQVRDWHRAWHAGVGAWYEYTDVNSFSVGIEIVNTGDEPFPQAQVYAVGELVSMLKRRWHVNDHYIAAHGDSSPAHKNDPSGYFPWESVYHRLSAFPGLYTTNPTHPQLYRVLIGSNVTYTSAKVTQVQNDLKK
;
A
#
# COMPACT_ATOMS: atom_id res chain seq x y z
N MET A 1 -30.82 -14.10 8.02
CA MET A 1 -31.03 -12.70 7.60
C MET A 1 -29.77 -12.27 6.87
N GLN A 2 -29.81 -12.21 5.55
CA GLN A 2 -28.66 -11.94 4.69
C GLN A 2 -28.37 -10.44 4.79
N ILE A 3 -27.22 -10.05 5.34
CA ILE A 3 -26.78 -8.65 5.32
C ILE A 3 -26.38 -8.40 3.86
N LEU A 4 -27.26 -7.74 3.10
CA LEU A 4 -26.91 -7.21 1.79
C LEU A 4 -25.94 -6.05 2.02
N HIS A 5 -24.66 -6.27 1.75
CA HIS A 5 -23.69 -5.19 1.65
C HIS A 5 -24.05 -4.41 0.39
N ALA A 6 -24.81 -3.33 0.52
CA ALA A 6 -25.08 -2.43 -0.59
C ALA A 6 -23.72 -1.92 -1.10
N THR A 7 -23.40 -2.23 -2.35
CA THR A 7 -22.14 -1.79 -2.93
C THR A 7 -22.20 -0.30 -3.26
N CYS A 8 -21.06 0.37 -3.42
CA CYS A 8 -21.06 1.75 -3.95
C CYS A 8 -21.76 1.85 -5.33
N ALA A 9 -21.78 0.76 -6.10
CA ALA A 9 -22.46 0.69 -7.39
C ALA A 9 -23.99 0.68 -7.26
N ASP A 10 -24.55 0.19 -6.14
CA ASP A 10 -26.00 0.06 -5.95
C ASP A 10 -26.66 1.36 -5.45
N THR A 11 -25.89 2.28 -4.88
CA THR A 11 -26.42 3.46 -4.17
C THR A 11 -26.01 4.80 -4.78
N GLY A 12 -25.05 4.82 -5.71
CA GLY A 12 -24.52 6.06 -6.29
C GLY A 12 -23.83 6.98 -5.26
N MET A 13 -23.65 6.50 -4.03
CA MET A 13 -23.00 7.17 -2.93
C MET A 13 -22.18 6.12 -2.21
N CYS A 14 -20.84 6.17 -2.25
CA CYS A 14 -20.06 5.36 -1.32
C CYS A 14 -20.35 5.87 0.10
N PRO A 15 -21.16 5.16 0.92
CA PRO A 15 -21.60 5.67 2.19
C PRO A 15 -20.58 5.22 3.23
N ILE A 16 -19.38 5.80 3.17
CA ILE A 16 -18.48 5.75 4.32
C ILE A 16 -18.30 7.20 4.71
N GLN A 17 -19.14 7.65 5.63
CA GLN A 17 -18.98 8.96 6.25
C GLN A 17 -17.51 9.13 6.66
N TYR A 18 -16.95 10.29 6.34
CA TYR A 18 -15.62 10.74 6.77
C TYR A 18 -15.48 10.62 8.29
N GLN A 19 -15.14 9.44 8.80
CA GLN A 19 -14.52 9.30 10.10
C GLN A 19 -13.02 9.19 9.86
N THR A 20 -12.44 10.26 9.33
CA THR A 20 -11.01 10.51 9.53
C THR A 20 -10.87 10.89 10.99
N GLY A 21 -10.64 9.89 11.85
CA GLY A 21 -9.94 10.14 13.10
C GLY A 21 -8.64 10.92 12.79
N PRO A 22 -8.09 11.67 13.74
CA PRO A 22 -6.91 12.50 13.50
C PRO A 22 -5.78 11.66 12.90
N THR A 23 -5.36 12.01 11.68
CA THR A 23 -4.14 11.45 11.08
C THR A 23 -2.95 12.26 11.56
N THR A 24 -1.83 11.61 11.84
CA THR A 24 -0.59 12.29 12.24
C THR A 24 0.22 12.80 11.05
N PHE A 25 -0.20 12.47 9.83
CA PHE A 25 0.39 12.97 8.58
C PHE A 25 -0.44 14.11 7.98
N THR A 26 0.23 14.96 7.19
CA THR A 26 -0.42 15.96 6.34
C THR A 26 -0.94 15.30 5.08
N LEU A 27 -2.23 15.48 4.77
CA LEU A 27 -2.86 15.03 3.54
C LEU A 27 -3.01 16.20 2.56
N VAL A 28 -2.48 16.06 1.36
CA VAL A 28 -2.57 17.04 0.26
C VAL A 28 -3.43 16.45 -0.85
N ASP A 29 -4.50 17.15 -1.24
CA ASP A 29 -5.33 16.75 -2.37
C ASP A 29 -4.66 17.22 -3.68
N ILE A 30 -4.30 16.26 -4.54
CA ILE A 30 -3.76 16.49 -5.89
C ILE A 30 -4.58 15.76 -6.95
N THR A 31 -5.87 15.54 -6.69
CA THR A 31 -6.77 14.79 -7.59
C THR A 31 -6.95 15.46 -8.96
N ASN A 32 -6.60 16.74 -9.10
CA ASN A 32 -6.56 17.45 -10.38
C ASN A 32 -5.31 17.14 -11.23
N THR A 33 -4.39 16.29 -10.76
CA THR A 33 -3.12 16.00 -11.45
C THR A 33 -3.19 14.79 -12.37
N THR A 34 -4.29 14.03 -12.41
CA THR A 34 -4.44 12.89 -13.31
C THR A 34 -5.89 12.67 -13.74
N GLU A 35 -6.08 12.15 -14.94
CA GLU A 35 -7.37 11.63 -15.45
C GLU A 35 -7.31 10.10 -15.64
N ASN A 36 -6.20 9.46 -15.25
CA ASN A 36 -5.90 8.05 -15.49
C ASN A 36 -6.57 7.13 -14.47
N TYR A 37 -7.90 7.14 -14.38
CA TYR A 37 -8.63 6.28 -13.45
C TYR A 37 -10.03 5.93 -13.97
N GLY A 38 -10.57 4.82 -13.48
CA GLY A 38 -11.97 4.45 -13.70
C GLY A 38 -12.90 5.23 -12.77
N THR A 39 -13.93 5.86 -13.32
CA THR A 39 -14.92 6.65 -12.56
C THR A 39 -15.99 5.81 -11.85
N THR A 40 -16.07 4.52 -12.17
CA THR A 40 -16.96 3.59 -11.45
C THR A 40 -16.41 3.36 -10.06
N CYS A 41 -17.26 3.57 -9.04
CA CYS A 41 -16.87 3.34 -7.67
C CYS A 41 -16.52 1.87 -7.43
N THR A 42 -15.41 1.62 -6.76
CA THR A 42 -14.96 0.31 -6.30
C THR A 42 -15.15 0.17 -4.78
N MET A 43 -15.06 -1.05 -4.27
CA MET A 43 -14.92 -1.32 -2.85
C MET A 43 -13.61 -2.07 -2.66
N PRO A 44 -12.51 -1.37 -2.35
CA PRO A 44 -11.20 -2.01 -2.24
C PRO A 44 -11.16 -2.98 -1.05
N GLU A 45 -10.67 -4.17 -1.31
CA GLU A 45 -10.40 -5.21 -0.31
C GLU A 45 -8.90 -5.40 -0.08
N ILE A 46 -8.06 -4.80 -0.94
CA ILE A 46 -6.60 -4.91 -0.94
C ILE A 46 -5.98 -3.54 -0.69
N ILE A 47 -4.90 -3.51 0.08
CA ILE A 47 -3.98 -2.37 0.13
C ILE A 47 -2.66 -2.83 -0.46
N LEU A 48 -2.29 -2.28 -1.63
CA LEU A 48 -1.10 -2.66 -2.37
C LEU A 48 -0.03 -1.58 -2.22
N LEU A 49 1.10 -1.95 -1.61
CA LEU A 49 2.23 -1.04 -1.44
C LEU A 49 3.20 -1.15 -2.61
N HIS A 50 3.72 0.00 -3.02
CA HIS A 50 4.70 0.17 -4.08
C HIS A 50 5.89 1.00 -3.59
N HIS A 51 6.99 0.99 -4.34
CA HIS A 51 7.95 2.10 -4.31
C HIS A 51 8.15 2.61 -5.72
N THR A 52 8.44 3.90 -5.83
CA THR A 52 8.35 4.63 -7.10
C THR A 52 9.53 4.39 -8.04
N ALA A 53 10.69 4.00 -7.51
CA ALA A 53 12.01 4.09 -8.15
C ALA A 53 12.46 5.53 -8.48
N ASP A 54 11.62 6.53 -8.25
CA ASP A 54 11.93 7.96 -8.31
C ASP A 54 12.43 8.54 -6.97
N SER A 55 12.98 9.77 -7.01
CA SER A 55 13.49 10.47 -5.82
C SER A 55 12.51 11.48 -5.21
N THR A 56 11.50 11.93 -5.98
CA THR A 56 10.58 12.99 -5.58
C THR A 56 9.12 12.71 -5.99
N VAL A 57 8.17 13.33 -5.27
CA VAL A 57 6.73 13.25 -5.58
C VAL A 57 6.43 13.75 -7.01
N ASP A 58 7.04 14.86 -7.41
CA ASP A 58 6.82 15.45 -8.72
C ASP A 58 7.31 14.56 -9.86
N GLU A 59 8.44 13.86 -9.67
CA GLU A 59 8.93 12.85 -10.62
C GLU A 59 7.94 11.70 -10.73
N THR A 60 7.47 11.17 -9.58
CA THR A 60 6.47 10.11 -9.53
C THR A 60 5.19 10.49 -10.26
N ILE A 61 4.62 11.66 -9.99
CA ILE A 61 3.40 12.14 -10.68
C ILE A 61 3.62 12.21 -12.19
N ARG A 62 4.75 12.77 -12.63
CA ARG A 62 5.09 12.83 -14.06
C ARG A 62 5.25 11.44 -14.68
N ALA A 63 5.92 10.52 -13.98
CA ALA A 63 6.18 9.17 -14.47
C ALA A 63 4.90 8.35 -14.61
N LEU A 64 4.01 8.42 -13.61
CA LEU A 64 2.70 7.76 -13.64
C LEU A 64 1.86 8.29 -14.81
N ASN A 65 1.71 9.61 -14.92
CA ASN A 65 0.89 10.21 -15.97
C ASN A 65 1.41 9.92 -17.37
N ARG A 66 2.74 9.95 -17.59
CA ARG A 66 3.34 9.63 -18.90
C ARG A 66 3.10 8.20 -19.37
N ARG A 67 2.75 7.30 -18.45
CA ARG A 67 2.57 5.87 -18.70
C ARG A 67 1.11 5.44 -18.63
N ASP A 68 0.20 6.40 -18.54
CA ASP A 68 -1.22 6.15 -18.30
C ASP A 68 -1.44 5.28 -17.06
N LEU A 69 -0.71 5.59 -15.99
CA LEU A 69 -0.82 4.96 -14.67
C LEU A 69 -1.24 5.98 -13.62
N SER A 70 -1.69 5.48 -12.48
CA SER A 70 -2.07 6.30 -11.33
C SER A 70 -2.09 5.48 -10.05
N VAL A 71 -2.03 6.15 -8.91
CA VAL A 71 -2.33 5.57 -7.60
C VAL A 71 -3.30 6.43 -6.82
N GLN A 72 -3.90 5.84 -5.80
CA GLN A 72 -4.73 6.59 -4.86
C GLN A 72 -3.87 7.50 -3.99
N TYR A 73 -2.74 7.02 -3.47
CA TYR A 73 -1.87 7.80 -2.59
C TYR A 73 -0.39 7.72 -2.95
N ILE A 74 0.32 8.83 -2.73
CA ILE A 74 1.79 8.93 -2.81
C ILE A 74 2.31 9.42 -1.45
N VAL A 75 3.29 8.73 -0.86
CA VAL A 75 3.91 9.12 0.42
C VAL A 75 5.33 9.63 0.19
N ALA A 76 5.56 10.91 0.49
CA ALA A 76 6.85 11.55 0.37
C ALA A 76 7.83 11.13 1.47
N LYS A 77 9.13 11.36 1.24
CA LYS A 77 10.21 11.06 2.19
C LYS A 77 10.03 11.74 3.57
N ASN A 78 9.35 12.89 3.62
CA ASN A 78 9.08 13.62 4.87
C ASN A 78 7.79 13.16 5.60
N GLY A 79 7.06 12.16 5.06
CA GLY A 79 5.80 11.68 5.62
C GLY A 79 4.54 12.43 5.17
N THR A 80 4.65 13.41 4.26
CA THR A 80 3.46 14.02 3.62
C THR A 80 2.80 13.01 2.69
N VAL A 81 1.47 12.89 2.78
CA VAL A 81 0.66 12.01 1.95
C VAL A 81 -0.09 12.86 0.92
N TYR A 82 -0.01 12.47 -0.34
CA TYR A 82 -0.70 13.11 -1.46
C TYR A 82 -1.78 12.17 -1.98
N GLN A 83 -3.02 12.65 -2.13
CA GLN A 83 -4.10 11.87 -2.75
C GLN A 83 -4.22 12.24 -4.23
N GLN A 84 -3.88 11.31 -5.11
CA GLN A 84 -3.92 11.50 -6.57
C GLN A 84 -5.21 10.93 -7.17
N VAL A 85 -5.75 9.84 -6.63
CA VAL A 85 -7.06 9.29 -7.01
C VAL A 85 -7.87 9.04 -5.74
N ARG A 86 -9.19 9.27 -5.79
CA ARG A 86 -10.06 8.92 -4.65
C ARG A 86 -9.98 7.42 -4.38
N ASP A 87 -9.98 7.02 -3.12
CA ASP A 87 -9.76 5.61 -2.74
C ASP A 87 -10.93 4.68 -3.05
N TRP A 88 -12.06 5.23 -3.50
CA TRP A 88 -13.18 4.51 -4.10
C TRP A 88 -13.18 4.53 -5.63
N HIS A 89 -12.17 5.08 -6.29
CA HIS A 89 -12.01 4.98 -7.74
C HIS A 89 -10.89 3.99 -8.08
N ARG A 90 -11.02 3.38 -9.27
CA ARG A 90 -10.04 2.42 -9.78
C ARG A 90 -8.83 3.16 -10.37
N ALA A 91 -7.75 3.27 -9.60
CA ALA A 91 -6.45 3.68 -10.14
C ALA A 91 -5.79 2.53 -10.93
N TRP A 92 -4.74 2.83 -11.69
CA TRP A 92 -4.03 1.88 -12.55
C TRP A 92 -2.57 1.73 -12.10
N HIS A 93 -2.31 0.80 -11.18
CA HIS A 93 -1.00 0.64 -10.53
C HIS A 93 -0.47 -0.80 -10.48
N ALA A 94 -1.36 -1.80 -10.32
CA ALA A 94 -0.97 -3.20 -10.14
C ALA A 94 -0.53 -3.90 -11.43
N GLY A 95 -0.95 -3.40 -12.60
CA GLY A 95 -0.71 -4.05 -13.89
C GLY A 95 -1.24 -5.49 -13.94
N VAL A 96 -0.52 -6.38 -14.65
CA VAL A 96 -0.83 -7.82 -14.70
C VAL A 96 -0.32 -8.50 -13.43
N GLY A 97 -1.20 -9.22 -12.75
CA GLY A 97 -0.89 -9.94 -11.52
C GLY A 97 -2.13 -10.57 -10.91
N ALA A 98 -1.97 -11.21 -9.76
CA ALA A 98 -3.08 -11.70 -8.95
C ALA A 98 -2.69 -11.71 -7.46
N TRP A 99 -3.65 -11.49 -6.59
CA TRP A 99 -3.48 -11.66 -5.15
C TRP A 99 -4.64 -12.48 -4.59
N TYR A 100 -4.32 -13.69 -4.10
CA TYR A 100 -5.31 -14.72 -3.78
C TYR A 100 -6.33 -14.92 -4.92
N GLU A 101 -7.61 -14.70 -4.67
CA GLU A 101 -8.70 -14.84 -5.63
C GLU A 101 -8.82 -13.67 -6.63
N TYR A 102 -8.12 -12.55 -6.39
CA TYR A 102 -8.25 -11.34 -7.18
C TYR A 102 -7.28 -11.31 -8.35
N THR A 103 -7.79 -11.47 -9.57
CA THR A 103 -6.99 -11.41 -10.81
C THR A 103 -6.98 -10.03 -11.49
N ASP A 104 -7.93 -9.15 -11.16
CA ASP A 104 -7.89 -7.73 -11.52
C ASP A 104 -7.63 -6.90 -10.26
N VAL A 105 -6.38 -6.94 -9.79
CA VAL A 105 -5.98 -6.32 -8.52
C VAL A 105 -6.34 -4.84 -8.46
N ASN A 106 -6.23 -4.09 -9.56
CA ASN A 106 -6.59 -2.65 -9.61
C ASN A 106 -8.05 -2.40 -9.20
N SER A 107 -8.98 -3.29 -9.58
CA SER A 107 -10.41 -3.11 -9.28
C SER A 107 -10.75 -3.31 -7.80
N PHE A 108 -9.88 -3.99 -7.06
CA PHE A 108 -10.10 -4.35 -5.66
C PHE A 108 -9.04 -3.77 -4.73
N SER A 109 -8.17 -2.86 -5.19
CA SER A 109 -7.07 -2.35 -4.38
C SER A 109 -7.00 -0.83 -4.30
N VAL A 110 -6.47 -0.37 -3.16
CA VAL A 110 -5.88 0.95 -3.01
C VAL A 110 -4.36 0.82 -3.18
N GLY A 111 -3.83 1.43 -4.22
CA GLY A 111 -2.40 1.58 -4.46
C GLY A 111 -1.80 2.74 -3.67
N ILE A 112 -0.69 2.46 -3.00
CA ILE A 112 0.13 3.45 -2.28
C ILE A 112 1.54 3.42 -2.86
N GLU A 113 1.93 4.49 -3.55
CA GLU A 113 3.31 4.71 -3.97
C GLU A 113 4.13 5.35 -2.85
N ILE A 114 5.32 4.83 -2.60
CA ILE A 114 6.22 5.31 -1.56
C ILE A 114 7.47 5.84 -2.23
N VAL A 115 7.70 7.16 -2.16
CA VAL A 115 8.79 7.83 -2.86
C VAL A 115 10.14 7.33 -2.35
N ASN A 116 10.78 6.46 -3.12
CA ASN A 116 12.04 5.80 -2.79
C ASN A 116 12.65 5.18 -4.06
N THR A 117 13.98 5.19 -4.18
CA THR A 117 14.68 4.64 -5.36
C THR A 117 14.73 3.11 -5.40
N GLY A 118 14.41 2.43 -4.29
CA GLY A 118 14.51 0.97 -4.15
C GLY A 118 15.89 0.49 -3.69
N ASP A 119 16.89 1.36 -3.69
CA ASP A 119 18.28 1.09 -3.31
C ASP A 119 18.72 1.79 -2.01
N GLU A 120 17.76 2.34 -1.27
CA GLU A 120 18.00 3.08 -0.02
C GLU A 120 16.96 2.72 1.06
N PRO A 121 17.29 2.84 2.36
CA PRO A 121 16.32 2.75 3.45
C PRO A 121 15.20 3.79 3.32
N PHE A 122 14.00 3.43 3.80
CA PHE A 122 12.86 4.35 3.87
C PHE A 122 12.97 5.24 5.13
N PRO A 123 12.90 6.58 5.03
CA PRO A 123 12.92 7.45 6.19
C PRO A 123 11.82 7.14 7.20
N GLN A 124 12.12 7.26 8.50
CA GLN A 124 11.20 6.93 9.59
C GLN A 124 9.86 7.68 9.48
N ALA A 125 9.88 8.98 9.16
CA ALA A 125 8.66 9.78 8.99
C ALA A 125 7.76 9.24 7.85
N GLN A 126 8.37 8.80 6.75
CA GLN A 126 7.67 8.18 5.63
C GLN A 126 7.03 6.85 6.03
N VAL A 127 7.79 5.96 6.66
CA VAL A 127 7.29 4.66 7.15
C VAL A 127 6.14 4.85 8.13
N TYR A 128 6.24 5.86 8.99
CA TYR A 128 5.21 6.19 9.97
C TYR A 128 3.92 6.63 9.30
N ALA A 129 4.01 7.54 8.32
CA ALA A 129 2.87 7.96 7.53
C ALA A 129 2.23 6.79 6.77
N VAL A 130 3.02 5.89 6.18
CA VAL A 130 2.51 4.68 5.53
C VAL A 130 1.72 3.82 6.51
N GLY A 131 2.26 3.53 7.69
CA GLY A 131 1.55 2.72 8.69
C GLY A 131 0.22 3.33 9.16
N GLU A 132 0.17 4.65 9.34
CA GLU A 132 -1.07 5.35 9.68
C GLU A 132 -2.08 5.35 8.53
N LEU A 133 -1.61 5.57 7.29
CA LEU A 133 -2.43 5.55 6.09
C LEU A 133 -3.05 4.16 5.87
N VAL A 134 -2.24 3.11 5.94
CA VAL A 134 -2.71 1.71 5.85
C VAL A 134 -3.73 1.42 6.95
N SER A 135 -3.46 1.86 8.19
CA SER A 135 -4.40 1.69 9.31
C SER A 135 -5.74 2.41 9.09
N MET A 136 -5.69 3.63 8.55
CA MET A 136 -6.88 4.41 8.20
C MET A 136 -7.70 3.72 7.13
N LEU A 137 -7.06 3.29 6.03
CA LEU A 137 -7.71 2.62 4.90
C LEU A 137 -8.30 1.27 5.32
N LYS A 138 -7.55 0.52 6.12
CA LYS A 138 -8.01 -0.74 6.72
C LYS A 138 -9.30 -0.57 7.49
N ARG A 139 -9.36 0.44 8.39
CA ARG A 139 -10.58 0.71 9.17
C ARG A 139 -11.73 1.18 8.30
N ARG A 140 -11.45 2.04 7.32
CA ARG A 140 -12.46 2.60 6.41
C ARG A 140 -13.12 1.51 5.57
N TRP A 141 -12.31 0.63 5.00
CA TRP A 141 -12.75 -0.36 4.01
C TRP A 141 -12.88 -1.78 4.57
N HIS A 142 -12.64 -1.96 5.88
CA HIS A 142 -12.66 -3.27 6.55
C HIS A 142 -11.73 -4.31 5.93
N VAL A 143 -10.56 -3.87 5.42
CA VAL A 143 -9.56 -4.74 4.79
C VAL A 143 -8.98 -5.72 5.82
N ASN A 144 -8.93 -7.01 5.48
CA ASN A 144 -8.24 -8.00 6.31
C ASN A 144 -6.71 -7.89 6.15
N ASP A 145 -5.94 -8.25 7.19
CA ASP A 145 -4.47 -8.11 7.17
C ASP A 145 -3.78 -8.88 6.06
N HIS A 146 -4.31 -10.03 5.66
CA HIS A 146 -3.75 -10.83 4.57
C HIS A 146 -3.93 -10.18 3.19
N TYR A 147 -4.77 -9.16 3.06
CA TYR A 147 -4.90 -8.36 1.83
C TYR A 147 -4.08 -7.06 1.85
N ILE A 148 -3.16 -6.92 2.81
CA ILE A 148 -2.11 -5.88 2.78
C ILE A 148 -0.86 -6.53 2.18
N ALA A 149 -0.44 -6.10 0.99
CA ALA A 149 0.56 -6.81 0.20
C ALA A 149 1.57 -5.88 -0.47
N ALA A 150 2.73 -6.43 -0.83
CA ALA A 150 3.65 -5.80 -1.77
C ALA A 150 3.15 -6.00 -3.21
N HIS A 151 3.46 -5.05 -4.10
CA HIS A 151 3.26 -5.24 -5.54
C HIS A 151 4.02 -6.48 -6.07
N GLY A 152 5.23 -6.71 -5.57
CA GLY A 152 6.03 -7.90 -5.85
C GLY A 152 5.35 -9.21 -5.46
N ASP A 153 4.48 -9.21 -4.45
CA ASP A 153 3.73 -10.41 -4.06
C ASP A 153 2.59 -10.71 -5.06
N SER A 154 1.98 -9.67 -5.62
CA SER A 154 0.91 -9.80 -6.62
C SER A 154 1.42 -10.11 -8.03
N SER A 155 2.68 -9.82 -8.34
CA SER A 155 3.29 -10.04 -9.67
C SER A 155 4.78 -10.44 -9.57
N PRO A 156 5.09 -11.58 -8.92
CA PRO A 156 6.46 -11.92 -8.51
C PRO A 156 7.44 -12.16 -9.66
N ALA A 157 6.94 -12.47 -10.86
CA ALA A 157 7.77 -12.63 -12.06
C ALA A 157 8.21 -11.28 -12.67
N HIS A 158 7.58 -10.16 -12.28
CA HIS A 158 7.71 -8.88 -12.97
C HIS A 158 8.03 -7.72 -12.03
N LYS A 159 7.76 -7.88 -10.73
CA LYS A 159 7.78 -6.82 -9.73
C LYS A 159 8.55 -7.27 -8.49
N ASN A 160 9.27 -6.33 -7.91
CA ASN A 160 10.04 -6.51 -6.68
C ASN A 160 9.86 -5.32 -5.73
N ASP A 161 8.83 -4.50 -5.94
CA ASP A 161 8.47 -3.36 -5.13
C ASP A 161 7.37 -3.71 -4.09
N PRO A 162 7.41 -3.12 -2.87
CA PRO A 162 8.49 -2.33 -2.29
C PRO A 162 9.77 -3.17 -2.13
N SER A 163 10.93 -2.53 -2.24
CA SER A 163 12.21 -3.24 -2.16
C SER A 163 12.45 -3.87 -0.79
N GLY A 164 13.48 -4.70 -0.67
CA GLY A 164 13.87 -5.34 0.59
C GLY A 164 14.22 -4.38 1.73
N TYR A 165 14.40 -3.08 1.43
CA TYR A 165 14.60 -2.03 2.44
C TYR A 165 13.31 -1.61 3.16
N PHE A 166 12.14 -1.98 2.63
CA PHE A 166 10.87 -1.56 3.22
C PHE A 166 10.64 -2.27 4.57
N PRO A 167 10.50 -1.52 5.70
CA PRO A 167 10.45 -2.11 7.03
C PRO A 167 9.03 -2.55 7.40
N TRP A 168 8.58 -3.64 6.78
CA TRP A 168 7.24 -4.24 7.01
C TRP A 168 6.88 -4.37 8.49
N GLU A 169 7.82 -4.79 9.33
CA GLU A 169 7.61 -4.94 10.77
C GLU A 169 7.10 -3.64 11.43
N SER A 170 7.66 -2.48 11.03
CA SER A 170 7.24 -1.18 11.57
C SER A 170 5.79 -0.83 11.20
N VAL A 171 5.35 -1.22 10.01
CA VAL A 171 3.96 -1.03 9.56
C VAL A 171 3.03 -1.96 10.35
N TYR A 172 3.39 -3.24 10.51
CA TYR A 172 2.57 -4.21 11.25
C TYR A 172 2.46 -3.89 12.75
N HIS A 173 3.52 -3.40 13.40
CA HIS A 173 3.43 -2.92 14.79
C HIS A 173 2.43 -1.77 14.93
N ARG A 174 2.37 -0.87 13.95
CA ARG A 174 1.39 0.24 13.92
C ARG A 174 -0.04 -0.26 13.69
N LEU A 175 -0.22 -1.29 12.87
CA LEU A 175 -1.52 -1.97 12.72
C LEU A 175 -1.96 -2.67 14.03
N SER A 176 -1.00 -3.14 14.84
CA SER A 176 -1.23 -3.85 16.11
C SER A 176 -1.53 -2.93 17.30
N ALA A 177 -1.31 -1.62 17.17
CA ALA A 177 -1.80 -0.61 18.13
C ALA A 177 -3.34 -0.56 18.21
N PHE A 178 -4.03 -1.32 17.35
CA PHE A 178 -5.45 -1.63 17.42
C PHE A 178 -5.60 -3.11 17.83
N PRO A 179 -5.92 -3.40 19.11
CA PRO A 179 -5.66 -4.69 19.72
C PRO A 179 -6.60 -5.78 19.19
N GLY A 180 -6.03 -6.83 18.60
CA GLY A 180 -6.78 -8.02 18.17
C GLY A 180 -6.02 -9.02 17.31
N LEU A 181 -4.83 -8.68 16.80
CA LEU A 181 -4.21 -9.47 15.72
C LEU A 181 -3.06 -10.41 16.11
N TYR A 182 -2.55 -10.33 17.34
CA TYR A 182 -1.39 -11.15 17.73
C TYR A 182 -1.48 -11.70 19.16
N THR A 183 -2.64 -12.22 19.57
CA THR A 183 -2.65 -13.20 20.68
C THR A 183 -2.21 -14.57 20.15
N THR A 184 -0.97 -14.66 19.66
CA THR A 184 -0.28 -15.94 19.52
C THR A 184 1.13 -15.80 20.10
N ASN A 185 1.41 -16.70 21.02
CA ASN A 185 2.61 -16.74 21.86
C ASN A 185 3.91 -16.64 21.02
N PRO A 186 4.96 -15.93 21.48
CA PRO A 186 6.22 -15.72 20.73
C PRO A 186 7.10 -16.97 20.57
N THR A 187 6.62 -18.17 20.93
CA THR A 187 7.43 -19.38 21.04
C THR A 187 7.51 -20.22 19.75
N HIS A 188 6.93 -19.78 18.64
CA HIS A 188 7.01 -20.53 17.38
C HIS A 188 8.30 -20.19 16.60
N PRO A 189 9.29 -21.11 16.46
CA PRO A 189 10.62 -20.82 15.91
C PRO A 189 10.67 -20.50 14.41
N GLN A 190 9.53 -20.40 13.74
CA GLN A 190 9.41 -20.21 12.29
C GLN A 190 8.95 -18.79 11.90
N LEU A 191 8.60 -17.93 12.87
CA LEU A 191 7.99 -16.61 12.62
C LEU A 191 8.97 -15.43 12.58
N TYR A 192 10.28 -15.68 12.62
CA TYR A 192 11.29 -14.65 12.30
C TYR A 192 11.47 -14.42 10.79
N ARG A 193 10.66 -15.08 9.95
CA ARG A 193 10.53 -14.67 8.56
C ARG A 193 9.65 -13.44 8.55
N VAL A 194 10.26 -12.28 8.34
CA VAL A 194 9.62 -11.09 7.78
C VAL A 194 8.52 -11.59 6.84
N LEU A 195 7.27 -11.17 7.06
CA LEU A 195 6.16 -11.40 6.12
C LEU A 195 6.43 -10.59 4.83
N ILE A 196 7.55 -10.90 4.18
CA ILE A 196 7.73 -10.82 2.73
C ILE A 196 6.89 -11.99 2.26
N GLY A 197 5.91 -11.77 1.39
CA GLY A 197 5.24 -12.88 0.74
C GLY A 197 6.30 -13.86 0.27
N SER A 198 6.09 -15.14 0.54
CA SER A 198 7.06 -16.22 0.37
C SER A 198 7.57 -16.42 -1.08
N ASN A 199 7.25 -15.48 -1.98
CA ASN A 199 7.40 -15.56 -3.42
C ASN A 199 8.28 -14.43 -4.03
N VAL A 200 8.74 -13.42 -3.27
CA VAL A 200 9.71 -12.44 -3.81
C VAL A 200 11.13 -12.97 -3.62
N THR A 201 11.77 -13.38 -4.72
CA THR A 201 13.14 -13.91 -4.71
C THR A 201 14.14 -12.76 -4.79
N TYR A 202 14.63 -12.28 -3.65
CA TYR A 202 15.82 -11.41 -3.62
C TYR A 202 17.09 -12.25 -3.80
N THR A 203 18.06 -11.74 -4.55
CA THR A 203 19.37 -12.39 -4.63
C THR A 203 20.03 -12.35 -3.25
N SER A 204 20.83 -13.37 -2.91
CA SER A 204 21.55 -13.41 -1.63
C SER A 204 22.42 -12.16 -1.42
N ALA A 205 23.00 -11.61 -2.48
CA ALA A 205 23.77 -10.37 -2.45
C ALA A 205 22.91 -9.16 -2.02
N LYS A 206 21.70 -9.01 -2.57
CA LYS A 206 20.77 -7.92 -2.19
C LYS A 206 20.31 -8.08 -0.74
N VAL A 207 20.01 -9.31 -0.29
CA VAL A 207 19.65 -9.58 1.11
C VAL A 207 20.80 -9.19 2.05
N THR A 208 22.03 -9.57 1.75
CA THR A 208 23.21 -9.21 2.55
C THR A 208 23.45 -7.71 2.57
N GLN A 209 23.29 -7.02 1.43
CA GLN A 209 23.41 -5.56 1.37
C GLN A 209 22.38 -4.88 2.27
N VAL A 210 21.09 -5.24 2.13
CA VAL A 210 20.01 -4.71 2.97
C VAL A 210 20.31 -4.91 4.45
N GLN A 211 20.74 -6.10 4.85
CA GLN A 211 21.09 -6.40 6.24
C GLN A 211 22.28 -5.58 6.77
N ASN A 212 23.24 -5.23 5.92
CA ASN A 212 24.39 -4.42 6.32
C ASN A 212 24.02 -2.95 6.44
N ASP A 213 23.19 -2.44 5.54
CA ASP A 213 22.78 -1.04 5.53
C ASP A 213 21.79 -0.73 6.65
N LEU A 214 20.97 -1.69 7.10
CA LEU A 214 20.11 -1.56 8.28
C LEU A 214 20.86 -1.58 9.62
N LYS A 215 22.14 -1.98 9.65
CA LYS A 215 22.96 -2.02 10.88
C LYS A 215 23.78 -0.74 11.13
N LYS A 216 23.82 0.16 10.15
CA LYS A 216 24.53 1.44 10.22
C LYS A 216 23.59 2.52 10.75
#